data_AF-A0A939H404-F1
#
_entry.id   AF-A0A939H404-F1
#
_cell.length_a   1.000
_cell.length_b   1.000
_cell.length_c   1.000
_cell.angle_alpha   90.00
_cell.angle_beta   90.00
_cell.angle_gamma   90.00
#
_symmetry.space_group_name_H-M   'P 1'
#
loop_
_entity.id
_entity.type
_entity.pdbx_description
1 polymer ?
#
loop_
_entity_poly.entity_id
_entity_poly.type
_entity_poly.pdbx_seq_one_letter_code
_entity_poly.pdbx_strand_id
1 'polypeptide(L)'
;MSNASPKGFTLIELMIVVAILGILYTIALPAYSSFLARGHRVEAQQEMIQIVSIVERQYSRNGGYPNDYVEPLSDLYTYSYTPNNAQAGEISVFSSTSFTLTATPKSGTPQTTDNCGTLSVTSAGVYTATGGADCWDS
;
A
#
# COMPACT_ATOMS: atom_id res chain seq x y z
N MET A 1 -55.18 -34.23 4.14
CA MET A 1 -53.97 -33.42 3.87
C MET A 1 -53.20 -33.34 5.18
N SER A 2 -52.13 -34.14 5.35
CA SER A 2 -51.37 -34.12 6.61
C SER A 2 -50.54 -32.85 6.69
N ASN A 3 -50.92 -31.92 7.56
CA ASN A 3 -50.09 -30.77 7.89
C ASN A 3 -48.87 -31.27 8.67
N ALA A 4 -47.73 -31.40 7.99
CA ALA A 4 -46.44 -31.50 8.67
C ALA A 4 -46.07 -30.09 9.14
N SER A 5 -46.23 -29.82 10.43
CA SER A 5 -45.75 -28.57 11.03
C SER A 5 -44.23 -28.49 10.85
N PRO A 6 -43.67 -27.42 10.23
CA PRO A 6 -42.23 -27.27 10.12
C PRO A 6 -41.62 -27.22 11.52
N LYS A 7 -40.63 -28.09 11.78
CA LYS A 7 -39.87 -28.08 13.03
C LYS A 7 -39.05 -26.79 13.07
N GLY A 8 -39.29 -25.96 14.09
CA GLY A 8 -38.48 -24.78 14.36
C GLY A 8 -37.15 -25.14 15.04
N PHE A 9 -36.14 -24.28 14.87
CA PHE A 9 -34.87 -24.39 15.59
C PHE A 9 -35.08 -24.22 17.09
N THR A 10 -34.29 -24.96 17.87
CA THR A 10 -34.25 -24.80 19.33
C THR A 10 -33.36 -23.62 19.73
N LEU A 11 -33.65 -23.01 20.88
CA LEU A 11 -32.80 -21.96 21.45
C LEU A 11 -31.37 -22.44 21.69
N ILE A 12 -31.20 -23.71 22.09
CA ILE A 12 -29.87 -24.27 22.34
C ILE A 12 -29.07 -24.48 21.06
N GLU A 13 -29.72 -24.88 19.94
CA GLU A 13 -29.05 -24.93 18.63
C GLU A 13 -28.57 -23.55 18.20
N LEU A 14 -29.39 -22.51 18.38
CA LEU A 14 -28.98 -21.15 18.05
C LEU A 14 -27.78 -20.70 18.90
N MET A 15 -27.77 -21.01 20.21
CA MET A 15 -26.65 -20.67 21.09
C MET A 15 -25.35 -21.37 20.69
N ILE A 16 -25.42 -22.64 20.27
CA ILE A 16 -24.25 -23.37 19.78
C ILE A 16 -23.74 -22.76 18.47
N VAL A 17 -24.63 -22.40 17.54
CA VAL A 17 -24.25 -21.74 16.28
C VAL A 17 -23.55 -20.40 16.55
N VAL A 18 -24.10 -19.56 17.43
CA VAL A 18 -23.49 -18.27 17.78
C VAL A 18 -22.14 -18.46 18.46
N ALA A 19 -22.00 -19.48 19.32
CA ALA A 19 -20.73 -19.80 19.96
C ALA A 19 -19.65 -20.22 18.93
N ILE A 20 -20.00 -21.07 17.97
CA ILE A 20 -19.09 -21.49 16.88
C ILE A 20 -18.70 -20.29 16.01
N LEU A 21 -19.68 -19.46 15.62
CA LEU A 21 -19.41 -18.24 14.84
C LEU A 21 -18.45 -17.32 15.59
N GLY A 22 -18.65 -17.10 16.89
CA GLY A 22 -17.76 -16.29 17.72
C GLY A 22 -16.30 -16.74 17.66
N ILE A 23 -16.06 -18.05 17.73
CA ILE A 23 -14.70 -18.62 17.61
C ILE A 23 -14.12 -18.34 16.22
N LEU A 24 -14.89 -18.59 15.15
CA LEU A 24 -14.42 -18.38 13.77
C LEU A 24 -14.09 -16.92 13.46
N TYR A 25 -14.87 -15.97 14.00
CA TYR A 25 -14.64 -14.54 13.81
C TYR A 25 -13.26 -14.08 14.28
N THR A 26 -12.73 -14.67 15.36
CA THR A 26 -11.41 -14.29 15.90
C THR A 26 -10.25 -14.56 14.93
N ILE A 27 -10.40 -15.54 14.03
CA ILE A 27 -9.37 -15.92 13.06
C ILE A 27 -9.64 -15.22 11.72
N ALA A 28 -10.91 -15.15 11.29
CA ALA A 28 -11.29 -14.67 9.97
C ALA A 28 -11.01 -13.17 9.79
N LEU A 29 -11.27 -12.34 10.79
CA LEU A 29 -11.12 -10.88 10.69
C LEU A 29 -9.66 -10.42 10.47
N PRO A 30 -8.67 -10.82 11.28
CA PRO A 30 -7.27 -10.38 11.06
C PRO A 30 -6.69 -10.94 9.75
N ALA A 31 -7.11 -12.14 9.34
CA ALA A 31 -6.70 -12.72 8.06
C ALA A 31 -7.26 -11.91 6.87
N TYR A 32 -8.51 -11.47 6.94
CA TYR A 32 -9.11 -10.66 5.88
C TYR A 32 -8.51 -9.26 5.81
N SER A 33 -8.26 -8.61 6.94
CA SER A 33 -7.66 -7.26 6.96
C SER A 33 -6.24 -7.26 6.39
N SER A 34 -5.43 -8.27 6.71
CA SER A 34 -4.08 -8.43 6.14
C SER A 34 -4.10 -8.71 4.63
N PHE A 35 -5.08 -9.47 4.15
CA PHE A 35 -5.29 -9.68 2.72
C PHE A 35 -5.59 -8.37 1.97
N LEU A 36 -6.52 -7.56 2.49
CA LEU A 36 -6.82 -6.25 1.91
C LEU A 36 -5.61 -5.31 1.95
N ALA A 37 -4.90 -5.27 3.08
CA ALA A 37 -3.69 -4.44 3.22
C ALA A 37 -2.60 -4.82 2.20
N ARG A 38 -2.41 -6.11 1.91
CA ARG A 38 -1.51 -6.57 0.83
C ARG A 38 -1.99 -6.13 -0.55
N GLY A 39 -3.30 -6.23 -0.83
CA GLY A 39 -3.88 -5.74 -2.09
C GLY A 39 -3.57 -4.26 -2.33
N HIS A 40 -3.88 -3.41 -1.34
CA HIS A 40 -3.59 -1.98 -1.42
C HIS A 40 -2.09 -1.67 -1.51
N ARG A 41 -1.23 -2.48 -0.88
CA ARG A 41 0.23 -2.35 -1.00
C ARG A 41 0.69 -2.60 -2.43
N VAL A 42 0.17 -3.64 -3.09
CA VAL A 42 0.49 -3.95 -4.49
C VAL A 42 0.05 -2.80 -5.41
N GLU A 43 -1.14 -2.23 -5.18
CA GLU A 43 -1.60 -1.04 -5.92
C GLU A 43 -0.65 0.15 -5.72
N ALA A 44 -0.21 0.41 -4.49
CA ALA A 44 0.74 1.47 -4.20
C ALA A 44 2.11 1.25 -4.87
N GLN A 45 2.60 0.00 -4.89
CA GLN A 45 3.84 -0.36 -5.58
C GLN A 45 3.74 -0.12 -7.09
N GLN A 46 2.60 -0.47 -7.69
CA GLN A 46 2.34 -0.20 -9.11
C GLN A 46 2.35 1.30 -9.40
N GLU A 47 1.72 2.11 -8.57
CA GLU A 47 1.73 3.57 -8.70
C GLU A 47 3.16 4.12 -8.57
N MET A 48 3.93 3.64 -7.60
CA MET A 48 5.34 4.04 -7.43
C MET A 48 6.16 3.71 -8.67
N ILE A 49 5.99 2.52 -9.27
CA ILE A 49 6.69 2.12 -10.50
C ILE A 49 6.30 3.03 -11.68
N GLN A 50 5.02 3.43 -11.76
CA GLN A 50 4.59 4.39 -12.78
C GLN A 50 5.27 5.74 -12.62
N ILE A 51 5.32 6.29 -11.39
CA ILE A 51 6.02 7.54 -11.08
C ILE A 51 7.51 7.42 -11.46
N VAL A 52 8.18 6.34 -11.05
CA VAL A 52 9.58 6.07 -11.42
C VAL A 52 9.74 6.10 -12.94
N SER A 53 8.88 5.43 -13.71
CA SER A 53 8.97 5.44 -15.18
C SER A 53 8.86 6.85 -15.78
N ILE A 54 8.03 7.72 -15.18
CA ILE A 54 7.82 9.09 -15.65
C ILE A 54 9.07 9.93 -15.39
N VAL A 55 9.64 9.85 -14.18
CA VAL A 55 10.83 10.64 -13.82
C VAL A 55 12.08 10.15 -14.55
N GLU A 56 12.21 8.84 -14.80
CA GLU A 56 13.29 8.28 -15.64
C GLU A 56 13.21 8.76 -17.09
N ARG A 57 11.99 8.84 -17.63
CA ARG A 57 11.76 9.40 -18.97
C ARG A 57 12.13 10.88 -19.03
N GLN A 58 11.86 11.64 -17.96
CA GLN A 58 12.27 13.05 -17.87
C GLN A 58 13.79 13.18 -17.80
N TYR A 59 14.46 12.35 -17.00
CA TYR A 59 15.92 12.28 -16.94
C TYR A 59 16.52 12.02 -18.32
N SER A 60 16.02 11.02 -19.03
CA SER A 60 16.50 10.65 -20.37
C SER A 60 16.36 11.76 -21.41
N ARG A 61 15.40 12.68 -21.22
CA ARG A 61 15.15 13.81 -22.14
C ARG A 61 15.89 15.08 -21.76
N ASN A 62 16.07 15.32 -20.46
CA ASN A 62 16.50 16.60 -19.93
C ASN A 62 17.90 16.55 -19.29
N GLY A 63 18.50 15.37 -19.12
CA GLY A 63 19.81 15.19 -18.49
C GLY A 63 19.81 15.26 -16.97
N GLY A 64 18.64 15.43 -16.34
CA GLY A 64 18.47 15.50 -14.89
C GLY A 64 17.03 15.16 -14.47
N TYR A 65 16.88 14.73 -13.22
CA TYR A 65 15.58 14.49 -12.61
C TYR A 65 14.93 15.83 -12.24
N PRO A 66 13.58 15.89 -12.24
CA PRO A 66 12.89 17.11 -11.87
C PRO A 66 13.19 17.48 -10.41
N ASN A 67 13.30 18.78 -10.14
CA ASN A 67 13.52 19.31 -8.79
C ASN A 67 12.25 19.29 -7.93
N ASP A 68 11.10 19.00 -8.55
CA ASP A 68 9.81 18.86 -7.88
C ASP A 68 8.91 17.94 -8.72
N TYR A 69 8.00 17.22 -8.08
CA TYR A 69 7.07 16.32 -8.73
C TYR A 69 5.73 16.37 -8.02
N VAL A 70 4.64 16.54 -8.77
CA VAL A 70 3.29 16.52 -8.21
C VAL A 70 2.86 15.07 -8.05
N GLU A 71 2.80 14.60 -6.81
CA GLU A 71 2.39 13.24 -6.52
C GLU A 71 0.89 13.01 -6.72
N PRO A 72 0.48 11.80 -7.14
CA PRO A 72 -0.93 11.44 -7.21
C PRO A 72 -1.57 11.43 -5.83
N LEU A 73 -2.86 11.76 -5.78
CA LEU A 73 -3.66 11.61 -4.58
C LEU A 73 -4.00 10.13 -4.36
N SER A 74 -3.99 9.71 -3.10
CA SER A 74 -4.45 8.39 -2.67
C SER A 74 -5.15 8.52 -1.32
N ASP A 75 -6.18 7.71 -1.07
CA ASP A 75 -6.88 7.68 0.22
C ASP A 75 -6.08 6.95 1.30
N LEU A 76 -5.20 6.03 0.91
CA LEU A 76 -4.50 5.11 1.81
C LEU A 76 -3.03 5.44 2.01
N TYR A 77 -2.40 6.10 1.03
CA TYR A 77 -0.98 6.43 1.05
C TYR A 77 -0.74 7.92 0.80
N THR A 78 0.31 8.43 1.42
CA THR A 78 0.93 9.70 1.04
C THR A 78 2.20 9.36 0.29
N TYR A 79 2.24 9.70 -1.00
CA TYR A 79 3.46 9.61 -1.79
C TYR A 79 4.30 10.87 -1.57
N SER A 80 5.63 10.70 -1.55
CA SER A 80 6.55 11.83 -1.49
C SER A 80 7.77 11.55 -2.37
N TYR A 81 7.97 12.42 -3.36
CA TYR A 81 9.14 12.47 -4.20
C TYR A 81 10.15 13.45 -3.61
N THR A 82 11.33 12.95 -3.25
CA THR A 82 12.43 13.77 -2.73
C THR A 82 13.59 13.73 -3.74
N PRO A 83 13.80 14.79 -4.51
CA PRO A 83 14.97 14.92 -5.37
C PRO A 83 16.22 15.15 -4.52
N ASN A 84 17.34 14.57 -4.95
CA ASN A 84 18.62 14.60 -4.24
C ASN A 84 19.75 14.96 -5.20
N ASN A 85 20.84 15.53 -4.64
CA ASN A 85 22.06 15.85 -5.37
C ASN A 85 21.81 16.76 -6.59
N ALA A 86 21.14 17.90 -6.34
CA ALA A 86 20.95 18.95 -7.34
C ALA A 86 22.30 19.54 -7.77
N GLN A 87 22.54 19.63 -9.08
CA GLN A 87 23.76 20.21 -9.62
C GLN A 87 23.77 21.72 -9.38
N ALA A 88 24.77 22.20 -8.63
CA ALA A 88 24.90 23.61 -8.31
C ALA A 88 25.25 24.43 -9.56
N GLY A 89 24.52 25.53 -9.78
CA GLY A 89 24.80 26.49 -10.85
C GLY A 89 23.94 26.33 -12.11
N GLU A 90 23.10 25.30 -12.21
CA GLU A 90 22.11 25.19 -13.28
C GLU A 90 20.78 25.85 -12.86
N ILE A 91 20.34 26.86 -13.62
CA ILE A 91 18.95 27.36 -13.56
C ILE A 91 18.10 26.41 -14.42
N SER A 92 18.03 25.15 -13.98
CA SER A 92 17.24 24.09 -14.60
C SER A 92 16.25 23.56 -13.57
N VAL A 93 14.98 23.38 -13.98
CA VAL A 93 13.99 22.65 -13.17
C VAL A 93 14.24 21.14 -13.18
N PHE A 94 15.24 20.67 -13.93
CA PHE A 94 15.72 19.30 -14.04
C PHE A 94 17.21 19.24 -13.71
N SER A 95 17.58 19.42 -12.44
CA SER A 95 18.99 19.52 -12.01
C SER A 95 19.42 18.39 -11.07
N SER A 96 18.47 17.57 -10.61
CA SER A 96 18.74 16.53 -9.62
C SER A 96 19.33 15.28 -10.26
N THR A 97 20.30 14.65 -9.62
CA THR A 97 20.98 13.45 -10.16
C THR A 97 20.51 12.15 -9.53
N SER A 98 19.68 12.25 -8.50
CA SER A 98 19.07 11.09 -7.83
C SER A 98 17.74 11.51 -7.20
N PHE A 99 16.92 10.53 -6.84
CA PHE A 99 15.70 10.77 -6.09
C PHE A 99 15.40 9.61 -5.15
N THR A 100 14.57 9.88 -4.16
CA THR A 100 13.90 8.89 -3.31
C THR A 100 12.41 9.11 -3.42
N LEU A 101 11.67 8.07 -3.77
CA LEU A 101 10.21 8.07 -3.77
C LEU A 101 9.73 7.19 -2.63
N THR A 102 8.83 7.72 -1.80
CA THR A 102 8.23 6.98 -0.69
C THR A 102 6.72 6.89 -0.81
N ALA A 103 6.14 5.82 -0.29
CA ALA A 103 4.71 5.67 -0.06
C ALA A 103 4.50 5.36 1.42
N THR A 104 3.96 6.33 2.16
CA THR A 104 3.73 6.21 3.61
C THR A 104 2.24 5.96 3.88
N PRO A 105 1.86 4.91 4.62
CA PRO A 105 0.48 4.69 5.03
C PRO A 105 -0.11 5.90 5.74
N LYS A 106 -1.29 6.35 5.34
CA LYS A 106 -1.97 7.49 5.96
C LYS A 106 -2.49 7.11 7.35
N SER A 107 -2.21 7.98 8.33
CA SER A 107 -2.74 7.84 9.68
C SER A 107 -4.26 7.73 9.68
N GLY A 108 -4.81 6.87 10.53
CA GLY A 108 -6.26 6.64 10.64
C GLY A 108 -6.85 5.74 9.55
N THR A 109 -6.03 5.21 8.62
CA THR A 109 -6.48 4.25 7.61
C THR A 109 -6.13 2.81 8.01
N PRO A 110 -6.83 1.80 7.46
CA PRO A 110 -6.50 0.39 7.69
C PRO A 110 -5.06 0.03 7.29
N GLN A 111 -4.45 0.79 6.37
CA GLN A 111 -3.09 0.53 5.89
C GLN A 111 -2.02 0.72 6.97
N THR A 112 -2.32 1.47 8.03
CA THR A 112 -1.41 1.59 9.20
C THR A 112 -1.16 0.28 9.93
N THR A 113 -2.03 -0.73 9.72
CA THR A 113 -1.87 -2.07 10.30
C THR A 113 -1.06 -3.01 9.42
N ASP A 114 -0.67 -2.58 8.22
CA ASP A 114 0.21 -3.36 7.37
C ASP A 114 1.63 -3.40 7.94
N ASN A 115 2.17 -4.60 8.12
CA ASN A 115 3.49 -4.80 8.71
C ASN A 115 4.61 -4.16 7.88
N CYS A 116 4.37 -3.92 6.58
CA CYS A 116 5.34 -3.35 5.67
C CYS A 116 5.64 -1.87 5.89
N GLY A 117 4.71 -1.11 6.47
CA GLY A 117 4.90 0.30 6.75
C GLY A 117 5.21 1.13 5.49
N THR A 118 6.17 2.05 5.59
CA THR A 118 6.56 2.91 4.48
C THR A 118 7.37 2.14 3.45
N LEU A 119 6.94 2.23 2.19
CA LEU A 119 7.68 1.72 1.04
C LEU A 119 8.58 2.81 0.48
N SER A 120 9.74 2.44 -0.07
CA SER A 120 10.69 3.36 -0.67
C SER A 120 11.37 2.74 -1.88
N VAL A 121 11.56 3.55 -2.93
CA VAL A 121 12.39 3.24 -4.10
C VAL A 121 13.33 4.41 -4.37
N THR A 122 14.59 4.09 -4.68
CA THR A 122 15.59 5.09 -5.08
C THR A 122 15.82 5.06 -6.59
N SER A 123 16.40 6.13 -7.13
CA SER A 123 16.84 6.18 -8.54
C SER A 123 17.86 5.09 -8.91
N ALA A 124 18.51 4.45 -7.93
CA ALA A 124 19.41 3.31 -8.16
C ALA A 124 18.67 1.96 -8.31
N GLY A 125 17.33 1.96 -8.29
CA GLY A 125 16.53 0.73 -8.34
C GLY A 125 16.55 -0.08 -7.03
N VAL A 126 16.90 0.56 -5.92
CA VAL A 126 16.87 -0.09 -4.59
C VAL A 126 15.49 0.07 -3.98
N TYR A 127 14.81 -1.05 -3.77
CA TYR A 127 13.50 -1.14 -3.12
C TYR A 127 13.66 -1.52 -1.66
N THR A 128 13.01 -0.78 -0.76
CA THR A 128 13.05 -1.03 0.68
C THR A 128 11.68 -0.77 1.30
N ALA A 129 11.42 -1.40 2.44
CA ALA A 129 10.28 -1.06 3.28
C ALA A 129 10.69 -1.08 4.75
N THR A 130 10.02 -0.29 5.58
CA THR A 130 10.27 -0.27 7.03
C THR A 130 10.04 -1.64 7.67
N GLY A 131 9.08 -2.41 7.15
CA GLY A 131 8.71 -3.73 7.66
C GLY A 131 9.61 -4.90 7.24
N GLY A 132 10.51 -4.71 6.27
CA GLY A 132 11.34 -5.79 5.73
C GLY A 132 11.47 -5.77 4.20
N ALA A 133 12.36 -6.61 3.68
CA ALA A 133 12.61 -6.70 2.23
C ALA A 133 11.51 -7.49 1.49
N ASP A 134 10.89 -8.46 2.16
CA ASP A 134 9.79 -9.30 1.65
C ASP A 134 8.53 -8.50 1.29
N CYS A 135 8.43 -7.26 1.77
CA CYS A 135 7.32 -6.37 1.45
C CYS A 135 7.21 -5.98 -0.02
N TRP A 136 8.31 -6.09 -0.78
CA TRP A 136 8.36 -5.86 -2.23
C TRP A 136 8.31 -7.16 -3.05
N ASP A 137 8.45 -8.31 -2.39
CA ASP A 137 8.33 -9.62 -3.01
C ASP A 137 6.83 -10.01 -2.99
N SER A 138 6.20 -9.84 -4.14
CA SER A 138 4.74 -9.94 -4.34
C SER A 138 4.09 -11.18 -3.77
#